data_AF-Q3LC54-F1
#
_entry.id   AF-Q3LC54-F1
#
_cell.length_a   1.000
_cell.length_b   1.000
_cell.length_c   1.000
_cell.angle_alpha   90.00
_cell.angle_beta   90.00
_cell.angle_gamma   90.00
#
_symmetry.space_group_name_H-M   'P 1'
#
loop_
_entity.id
_entity.type
_entity.pdbx_description
1 polymer ?
#
loop_
_entity_poly.entity_id
_entity_poly.type
_entity_poly.pdbx_seq_one_letter_code
_entity_poly.pdbx_strand_id
1 'polypeptide(L)' 'MPNSIVEIKKKLDERIGEHVLVKAQAGRKRITTHHGILSKTYPAVFVIHLNDEQGTL' A
#
# COMPACT_ATOMS: atom_id res chain seq x y z
N MET A 1 -3.52 -15.79 -7.80
CA MET A 1 -2.71 -14.58 -7.54
C MET A 1 -2.46 -13.89 -8.87
N PRO A 2 -2.31 -12.56 -8.95
CA PRO A 2 -1.84 -11.94 -10.19
C PRO A 2 -0.42 -12.45 -10.52
N ASN A 3 -0.18 -12.82 -11.77
CA ASN A 3 1.07 -13.45 -12.24
C ASN A 3 2.02 -12.45 -12.92
N SER A 4 1.61 -11.18 -13.04
CA SER A 4 2.44 -10.11 -13.60
C SER A 4 2.23 -8.78 -12.86
N ILE A 5 3.22 -7.89 -12.96
CA ILE A 5 3.15 -6.52 -12.46
C ILE A 5 1.96 -5.78 -13.11
N VAL A 6 1.66 -6.05 -14.38
CA VAL A 6 0.55 -5.44 -15.11
C VAL A 6 -0.80 -5.81 -14.50
N GLU A 7 -0.98 -7.08 -14.12
CA GLU A 7 -2.21 -7.53 -13.45
C GLU A 7 -2.35 -6.96 -12.04
N ILE A 8 -1.24 -6.84 -11.30
CA ILE A 8 -1.22 -6.19 -9.98
C ILE A 8 -1.65 -4.73 -10.14
N LYS A 9 -1.04 -4.01 -11.09
CA LYS A 9 -1.38 -2.62 -11.37
C LYS A 9 -2.87 -2.48 -11.73
N LYS A 10 -3.39 -3.29 -12.66
CA LYS A 10 -4.81 -3.21 -13.06
C LYS A 10 -5.75 -3.35 -11.84
N LYS A 11 -5.45 -4.28 -10.94
CA LYS A 11 -6.23 -4.46 -9.71
C LYS A 11 -6.12 -3.28 -8.75
N LEU A 12 -4.96 -2.63 -8.69
CA LEU A 12 -4.77 -1.43 -7.86
C LEU A 12 -5.44 -0.20 -8.49
N ASP A 13 -5.42 -0.07 -9.82
CA ASP A 13 -6.09 1.01 -10.56
C ASP A 13 -7.60 1.03 -10.25
N GLU A 14 -8.23 -0.14 -10.17
CA GLU A 14 -9.65 -0.32 -9.84
C GLU A 14 -10.01 0.10 -8.40
N ARG A 15 -9.01 0.33 -7.53
CA ARG A 15 -9.17 0.59 -6.09
C ARG A 15 -8.60 1.95 -5.65
N ILE A 16 -8.29 2.83 -6.59
CA ILE A 16 -7.82 4.18 -6.28
C ILE A 16 -8.93 4.91 -5.50
N GLY A 17 -8.54 5.54 -4.38
CA GLY A 17 -9.46 6.21 -3.45
C GLY A 17 -9.93 5.33 -2.30
N GLU A 18 -9.67 4.03 -2.33
CA GLU A 18 -10.05 3.11 -1.25
C GLU A 18 -9.07 3.13 -0.07
N HIS A 19 -9.60 2.80 1.11
CA HIS A 19 -8.80 2.56 2.31
C HIS A 19 -7.97 1.28 2.18
N VAL A 20 -6.69 1.39 2.51
CA VAL A 20 -5.73 0.29 2.45
C VAL A 20 -4.96 0.17 3.76
N LEU A 21 -4.57 -1.06 4.08
CA LEU A 21 -3.70 -1.40 5.20
C LEU A 21 -2.33 -1.80 4.64
N VAL A 22 -1.31 -1.05 5.01
CA VAL A 22 0.08 -1.27 4.61
C VAL A 22 0.82 -1.97 5.72
N LYS A 23 1.29 -3.20 5.47
CA LYS A 23 2.21 -3.91 6.37
C LYS A 23 3.62 -3.83 5.81
N ALA A 24 4.48 -3.08 6.48
CA ALA A 24 5.90 -2.97 6.14
C ALA A 24 6.74 -3.76 7.15
N GLN A 25 7.64 -4.61 6.67
CA GLN A 25 8.64 -5.26 7.53
C GLN A 25 9.84 -4.32 7.68
N ALA A 26 9.95 -3.68 8.85
CA ALA A 26 11.01 -2.72 9.15
C ALA A 26 12.29 -3.39 9.69
N GLY A 27 12.30 -4.72 9.87
CA GLY A 27 13.48 -5.48 10.29
C GLY A 27 13.15 -6.89 10.78
N ARG A 28 14.13 -7.58 11.36
CA ARG A 28 13.94 -8.93 11.94
C ARG A 28 12.94 -8.84 13.09
N LYS A 29 11.80 -9.53 12.95
CA LYS A 29 10.66 -9.53 13.89
C LYS A 29 9.95 -8.17 14.09
N ARG A 30 10.19 -7.16 13.25
CA ARG A 30 9.49 -5.86 13.33
C ARG A 30 8.58 -5.66 12.12
N ILE A 31 7.27 -5.61 12.38
CA ILE A 31 6.24 -5.32 11.38
C ILE A 31 5.54 -4.04 11.81
N THR A 32 5.55 -3.04 10.94
CA THR A 32 4.76 -1.82 11.13
C THR A 32 3.52 -1.89 10.25
N THR A 33 2.39 -1.47 10.80
CA THR A 33 1.12 -1.45 10.09
C THR A 33 0.58 -0.02 10.06
N HIS A 34 0.29 0.48 8.85
CA HIS A 34 -0.28 1.81 8.65
C HIS A 34 -1.59 1.73 7.86
N HIS A 35 -2.50 2.65 8.15
CA HIS A 35 -3.71 2.86 7.36
C HIS A 35 -3.52 4.07 6.45
N GLY A 36 -4.12 4.03 5.28
CA GLY A 36 -4.10 5.14 4.35
C GLY A 36 -5.07 4.96 3.20
N ILE A 37 -5.01 5.88 2.24
CA ILE A 37 -5.78 5.86 1.00
C ILE A 37 -4.84 5.57 -0.17
N LEU A 38 -5.19 4.60 -1.01
CA LEU A 38 -4.49 4.36 -2.26
C LEU A 38 -4.74 5.54 -3.21
N SER A 39 -3.72 6.38 -3.43
CA SER A 39 -3.89 7.63 -4.17
C SER A 39 -3.62 7.49 -5.65
N LYS A 40 -2.49 6.86 -6.01
CA LYS A 40 -2.03 6.76 -7.40
C LYS A 40 -1.25 5.48 -7.62
N THR A 41 -1.25 5.01 -8.86
CA THR A 41 -0.56 3.82 -9.32
C THR A 41 0.23 4.13 -10.59
N TYR A 42 1.40 3.54 -10.70
CA TYR A 42 2.33 3.65 -11.82
C TYR A 42 2.75 2.24 -12.25
N PRO A 43 3.45 2.07 -13.39
CA PRO A 43 3.83 0.75 -13.90
C PRO A 43 4.43 -0.21 -12.86
N ALA A 44 5.27 0.27 -11.93
CA ALA A 44 5.93 -0.58 -10.93
C ALA A 44 5.89 -0.03 -9.49
N VAL A 45 5.22 1.11 -9.25
CA VAL A 45 5.14 1.75 -7.94
C VAL A 45 3.75 2.33 -7.71
N PHE A 46 3.38 2.56 -6.46
CA PHE A 46 2.10 3.19 -6.10
C PHE A 46 2.30 4.12 -4.90
N VAL A 47 1.39 5.06 -4.73
CA VAL A 47 1.42 6.10 -3.71
C VAL A 47 0.22 5.93 -2.79
N ILE A 48 0.48 5.89 -1.49
CA ILE A 48 -0.54 5.82 -0.45
C ILE A 48 -0.40 7.08 0.39
N HIS A 49 -1.51 7.80 0.59
CA HIS A 49 -1.58 8.85 1.60
C HIS A 49 -1.89 8.20 2.94
N LEU A 50 -0.92 8.21 3.85
CA LEU A 50 -1.12 7.65 5.19
C LEU A 50 -2.01 8.58 6.01
N ASN A 51 -2.87 7.99 6.83
CA ASN A 51 -3.59 8.75 7.84
C ASN A 51 -2.60 8.99 8.99
N ASP A 52 -2.23 10.25 9.22
CA ASP A 52 -1.29 10.68 10.27
C ASP A 52 -1.85 10.40 11.67
N GLU A 53 -1.88 9.13 12.10
CA GLU A 53 -2.32 8.77 13.46
C GLU A 53 -1.55 7.60 14.09
N GLN A 54 -0.46 7.12 13.50
CA GLN A 54 0.42 6.18 14.20
C GLN A 54 1.89 6.56 14.03
N GLY A 55 2.25 7.66 14.70
CA GLY A 55 3.59 7.82 15.24
C GLY A 55 3.80 6.83 16.39
N THR A 56 4.90 6.10 16.33
CA THR A 56 5.68 5.58 17.47
C THR A 56 4.97 4.65 18.47
N LEU A 57 5.33 3.36 18.41
CA LEU A 57 5.76 2.56 19.56
C LEU A 57 6.95 1.68 19.16
#